data_AF-A0A954CLR5-F1
#
_entry.id   AF-A0A954CLR5-F1
#
_cell.length_a   1.000
_cell.length_b   1.000
_cell.length_c   1.000
_cell.angle_alpha   90.00
_cell.angle_beta   90.00
_cell.angle_gamma   90.00
#
_symmetry.space_group_name_H-M   'P 1'
#
loop_
_entity.id
_entity.type
_entity.pdbx_description
1 polymer ?
#
loop_
_entity_poly.entity_id
_entity_poly.type
_entity_poly.pdbx_seq_one_letter_code
_entity_poly.pdbx_strand_id
1 'polypeptide(L)' 'ECTTAVWRFVDDLELLLDDERSVIDVRSASRVGEFDFGANRGRVETLRSLFGALRD' A
#
# COMPACT_ATOMS: atom_id res chain seq x y z
N GLU A 1 9.35 1.83 -3.75
CA GLU A 1 9.25 0.86 -4.86
C GLU A 1 9.15 -0.53 -4.25
N CYS A 2 8.06 -1.26 -4.52
CA CYS A 2 7.98 -2.69 -4.20
C CYS A 2 7.83 -3.50 -5.50
N THR A 3 8.27 -4.76 -5.47
CA THR A 3 8.24 -5.65 -6.64
C THR A 3 7.47 -6.92 -6.32
N THR A 4 6.57 -7.35 -7.21
CA THR A 4 5.87 -8.63 -7.03
C THR A 4 6.83 -9.82 -7.16
N ALA A 5 6.65 -10.86 -6.33
CA ALA A 5 7.63 -11.94 -6.22
C ALA A 5 7.76 -12.82 -7.48
N VAL A 6 6.66 -13.03 -8.21
CA VAL A 6 6.60 -13.97 -9.35
C VAL A 6 6.88 -13.27 -10.68
N TRP A 7 6.27 -12.11 -10.90
CA TRP A 7 6.32 -11.40 -12.17
C TRP A 7 7.22 -10.16 -12.15
N ARG A 8 7.74 -9.79 -10.97
CA ARG A 8 8.59 -8.61 -10.75
C ARG A 8 7.96 -7.30 -11.24
N PHE A 9 6.63 -7.23 -11.21
CA PHE A 9 5.94 -5.97 -11.49
C PHE A 9 6.35 -4.96 -10.43
N VAL A 10 6.85 -3.83 -10.91
CA VAL A 10 7.19 -2.68 -10.08
C VAL A 10 5.90 -1.97 -9.71
N ASP A 11 5.72 -1.75 -8.42
CA ASP A 11 4.61 -1.00 -7.86
C ASP A 11 5.09 0.29 -7.18
N ASP A 12 4.18 1.25 -7.18
CA ASP A 12 4.27 2.48 -6.41
C ASP A 12 3.42 2.35 -5.15
N LEU A 13 4.04 2.67 -4.01
CA LEU A 13 3.37 2.87 -2.73
C LEU A 13 3.60 4.33 -2.34
N GLU A 14 2.52 5.11 -2.30
CA GLU A 14 2.52 6.52 -1.93
C GLU A 14 1.73 6.70 -0.63
N LEU A 15 2.27 7.53 0.26
CA LEU A 15 1.67 7.90 1.54
C LEU A 15 1.53 9.40 1.60
N LEU A 16 0.33 9.89 1.87
CA LEU A 16 0.06 11.32 2.06
C LEU A 16 -0.46 11.53 3.48
N LEU A 17 0.27 12.31 4.26
CA LEU A 17 -0.16 12.74 5.58
C LEU A 17 -1.06 13.98 5.44
N ASP A 18 -2.31 13.85 5.87
CA ASP A 18 -3.23 14.97 6.05
C ASP A 18 -3.33 15.25 7.56
N ASP A 19 -2.57 16.24 8.01
CA ASP A 19 -2.48 16.62 9.43
C ASP A 19 -3.81 17.23 9.93
N GLU A 20 -4.49 18.00 9.08
CA GLU A 20 -5.77 18.65 9.43
C GLU A 20 -6.85 17.61 9.74
N ARG A 21 -6.88 16.52 8.97
CA ARG A 21 -7.82 15.41 9.17
C ARG A 21 -7.27 14.31 10.07
N SER A 22 -6.00 14.39 10.47
CA SER A 22 -5.30 13.35 11.24
C SER A 22 -5.39 11.97 10.58
N VAL A 23 -5.29 11.91 9.25
CA VAL A 23 -5.31 10.67 8.47
C VAL A 23 -4.07 10.54 7.61
N ILE A 24 -3.76 9.29 7.24
CA ILE A 24 -2.75 8.98 6.23
C ILE A 24 -3.47 8.32 5.06
N ASP A 25 -3.50 9.00 3.91
CA ASP A 25 -3.99 8.42 2.67
C ASP A 25 -2.92 7.51 2.07
N VAL A 26 -3.36 6.34 1.59
CA VAL A 26 -2.47 5.30 1.06
C VAL A 26 -2.90 4.97 -0.36
N ARG A 27 -1.96 5.09 -1.30
CA ARG A 27 -2.14 4.62 -2.68
C ARG A 27 -1.13 3.52 -2.97
N SER A 28 -1.62 2.38 -3.44
CA SER A 28 -0.78 1.28 -3.89
C SER A 28 -1.21 0.83 -5.28
N ALA A 29 -0.34 1.02 -6.27
CA ALA A 29 -0.65 0.81 -7.68
C ALA A 29 0.52 0.16 -8.42
N SER A 30 0.23 -0.84 -9.24
CA SER A 30 1.23 -1.46 -10.14
C SER A 30 1.48 -0.52 -11.33
N ARG A 31 2.75 -0.35 -11.75
CA ARG A 31 3.10 0.47 -12.93
C ARG A 31 2.69 -0.19 -14.25
N VAL A 32 2.62 -1.52 -14.27
CA VAL A 32 2.28 -2.33 -15.44
C VAL A 32 1.41 -3.50 -14.99
N GLY A 33 0.38 -3.80 -15.79
CA GLY A 33 -0.56 -4.89 -15.54
C GLY A 33 -1.85 -4.42 -14.86
N GLU A 34 -2.98 -4.97 -15.31
CA GLU A 34 -4.33 -4.62 -14.82
C GLU A 34 -4.75 -5.48 -13.60
N PHE A 35 -4.05 -6.60 -13.37
CA PHE A 35 -4.36 -7.57 -12.32
C PHE A 35 -3.10 -7.95 -11.53
N ASP A 36 -3.15 -7.73 -10.21
CA ASP A 36 -2.03 -7.93 -9.28
C ASP A 36 -2.28 -9.06 -8.27
N PHE A 37 -3.32 -9.89 -8.49
CA PHE A 37 -3.79 -10.93 -7.57
C PHE A 37 -4.12 -10.41 -6.16
N GLY A 38 -4.49 -9.14 -6.03
CA GLY A 38 -4.81 -8.52 -4.75
C GLY A 38 -3.59 -8.15 -3.90
N ALA A 39 -2.37 -8.21 -4.46
CA ALA A 39 -1.13 -7.85 -3.75
C ALA A 39 -1.19 -6.43 -3.18
N ASN A 40 -1.70 -5.45 -3.94
CA ASN A 40 -1.80 -4.06 -3.48
C ASN A 40 -2.80 -3.89 -2.35
N ARG A 41 -3.95 -4.57 -2.44
CA ARG A 41 -4.91 -4.60 -1.33
C ARG A 41 -4.30 -5.22 -0.07
N GLY A 42 -3.63 -6.37 -0.21
CA GLY A 42 -2.97 -7.05 0.92
C GLY A 42 -1.92 -6.16 1.60
N ARG A 43 -1.17 -5.37 0.83
CA ARG A 43 -0.22 -4.39 1.35
C ARG A 43 -0.90 -3.30 2.18
N VAL A 44 -1.98 -2.71 1.65
CA VAL A 44 -2.74 -1.66 2.36
C VAL A 44 -3.34 -2.18 3.68
N GLU A 45 -3.93 -3.39 3.67
CA GLU A 45 -4.50 -3.98 4.89
C GLU A 45 -3.43 -4.30 5.94
N THR A 46 -2.25 -4.77 5.51
CA THR A 46 -1.12 -5.01 6.41
C THR A 46 -0.66 -3.71 7.07
N LEU A 47 -0.55 -2.61 6.30
CA LEU A 47 -0.20 -1.30 6.84
C LEU A 47 -1.25 -0.81 7.85
N ARG A 48 -2.55 -0.97 7.55
CA ARG A 48 -3.64 -0.64 8.49
C ARG A 48 -3.52 -1.41 9.80
N SER A 49 -3.28 -2.71 9.73
CA SER A 49 -3.15 -3.57 10.91
C SER A 49 -1.95 -3.18 11.77
N LEU A 50 -0.77 -2.99 11.15
CA LEU A 50 0.44 -2.58 11.87
C LEU A 50 0.31 -1.20 12.51
N PHE A 51 -0.31 -0.25 11.79
CA PHE A 51 -0.53 1.10 12.32
C PHE A 51 -1.52 1.11 13.50
N GLY A 52 -2.58 0.28 13.43
CA GLY A 52 -3.50 0.08 14.55
C GLY A 52 -2.78 -0.48 15.78
N ALA A 53 -2.00 -1.55 15.61
CA ALA A 53 -1.25 -2.17 16.70
C ALA A 53 -0.18 -1.26 17.33
N LEU A 54 0.35 -0.27 16.60
CA LEU A 54 1.28 0.73 17.13
C LEU A 54 0.59 1.85 17.92
N ARG A 55 -0.72 2.02 17.76
CA ARG A 55 -1.54 3.02 18.45
C ARG A 55 -2.14 2.50 19.77
N ASP A 56 -2.15 1.19 19.97
CA ASP A 56 -2.54 0.52 21.20
C ASP A 56 -1.39 0.51 22.23
#